data_AF-A0A8T4ZGF1-F1
#
_entry.id   AF-A0A8T4ZGF1-F1
#
_cell.length_a   1.000
_cell.length_b   1.000
_cell.length_c   1.000
_cell.angle_alpha   90.00
_cell.angle_beta   90.00
_cell.angle_gamma   90.00
#
_symmetry.space_group_name_H-M   'P 1'
#
loop_
_entity.id
_entity.type
_entity.pdbx_description
1 polymer ?
#
loop_
_entity_poly.entity_id
_entity_poly.type
_entity_poly.pdbx_seq_one_letter_code
_entity_poly.pdbx_strand_id
1 'polypeptide(L)'
;MSVKYKVESEETYNAVNCWRLSMTMVQAPMKTVLTWWMAKSDLHMVHGRLQMYMNQTLVQTQEFDPSQAPEQGGEPPAPINVDYVVGYETVTVQAGTFTDCVRVEVEQEEQLVRSWAHQNVPIFGLVKSEVYTDSELVMVLELVAYGG
;
A
#
# COMPACT_ATOMS: atom_id res chain seq x y z
N MET A 1 3.24 -4.05 13.73
CA MET A 1 2.07 -4.45 12.92
C MET A 1 2.53 -4.78 11.51
N SER A 2 1.98 -5.82 10.87
CA SER A 2 2.33 -6.16 9.48
C SER A 2 1.12 -5.92 8.57
N VAL A 3 1.35 -5.13 7.52
CA VAL A 3 0.41 -4.84 6.45
C VAL A 3 0.95 -5.49 5.19
N LYS A 4 0.10 -6.22 4.48
CA LYS A 4 0.44 -6.80 3.19
C LYS A 4 -0.29 -6.03 2.12
N TYR A 5 0.36 -5.70 1.01
CA TYR A 5 -0.36 -5.16 -0.13
C TYR A 5 -0.11 -5.93 -1.40
N LYS A 6 -1.08 -5.80 -2.30
CA LYS A 6 -1.12 -6.49 -3.58
C LYS A 6 -1.64 -5.52 -4.63
N VAL A 7 -0.93 -5.46 -5.76
CA VAL A 7 -1.43 -4.79 -6.96
C VAL A 7 -2.07 -5.88 -7.83
N GLU A 8 -3.40 -5.93 -7.77
CA GLU A 8 -4.21 -6.87 -8.53
C GLU A 8 -4.41 -6.40 -9.97
N SER A 9 -4.85 -7.33 -10.82
CA SER A 9 -4.98 -7.15 -12.26
C SER A 9 -5.85 -5.96 -12.65
N GLU A 10 -5.74 -5.60 -13.93
CA GLU A 10 -6.47 -4.48 -14.54
C GLU A 10 -7.98 -4.69 -14.42
N GLU A 11 -8.68 -3.67 -13.90
CA GLU A 11 -10.14 -3.69 -13.80
C GLU A 11 -10.70 -2.37 -14.32
N THR A 12 -11.85 -2.41 -14.96
CA THR A 12 -12.56 -1.20 -15.38
C THR A 12 -13.59 -0.85 -14.32
N TYR A 13 -13.46 0.31 -13.70
CA TYR A 13 -14.45 0.86 -12.76
C TYR A 13 -15.09 2.10 -13.39
N ASN A 14 -16.42 2.11 -13.58
CA ASN A 14 -17.15 3.22 -14.20
C ASN A 14 -16.52 3.73 -15.51
N ALA A 15 -16.12 2.82 -16.41
CA ALA A 15 -15.44 3.09 -17.68
C ALA A 15 -14.02 3.68 -17.57
N VAL A 16 -13.43 3.72 -16.38
CA VAL A 16 -12.02 4.07 -16.15
C VAL A 16 -11.20 2.79 -15.97
N ASN A 17 -10.11 2.66 -16.73
CA ASN A 17 -9.16 1.57 -16.52
C ASN A 17 -8.33 1.84 -15.28
N CYS A 18 -8.39 0.92 -14.32
CA CYS A 18 -7.79 1.06 -13.00
C CYS A 18 -6.81 -0.08 -12.72
N TRP A 19 -5.80 0.23 -11.91
CA TRP A 19 -5.16 -0.75 -11.07
C TRP A 19 -6.00 -0.96 -9.82
N ARG A 20 -6.11 -2.21 -9.36
CA ARG A 20 -6.74 -2.52 -8.08
C ARG A 20 -5.67 -2.80 -7.04
N LEU A 21 -5.53 -1.89 -6.08
CA LEU A 21 -4.60 -2.03 -4.97
C LEU A 21 -5.34 -2.51 -3.74
N SER A 22 -4.95 -3.66 -3.18
CA SER A 22 -5.51 -4.17 -1.93
C SER A 22 -4.46 -4.18 -0.82
N MET A 23 -4.78 -3.58 0.32
CA MET A 23 -3.99 -3.59 1.54
C MET A 23 -4.72 -4.42 2.61
N THR A 24 -4.04 -5.41 3.16
CA THR A 24 -4.56 -6.29 4.20
C THR A 24 -3.82 -6.03 5.50
N MET A 25 -4.56 -5.63 6.53
CA MET A 25 -4.09 -5.46 7.89
C MET A 25 -4.67 -6.58 8.74
N VAL A 26 -3.82 -7.26 9.52
CA VAL A 26 -4.25 -8.34 10.42
C VAL A 26 -3.85 -7.99 11.85
N GLN A 27 -4.85 -7.89 12.72
CA GLN A 27 -4.68 -7.72 14.16
C GLN A 27 -5.69 -8.63 14.85
N ALA A 28 -5.28 -9.85 15.20
CA ALA A 28 -6.18 -10.87 15.73
C ALA A 28 -7.04 -10.31 16.89
N PRO A 29 -8.37 -10.52 16.87
CA PRO A 29 -9.15 -11.38 15.95
C PRO A 29 -9.64 -10.71 14.65
N MET A 30 -9.22 -9.46 14.40
CA MET A 30 -9.67 -8.63 13.28
C MET A 30 -8.75 -8.74 12.06
N LYS A 31 -9.34 -8.72 10.87
CA LYS A 31 -8.65 -8.51 9.61
C LYS A 31 -9.40 -7.42 8.84
N THR A 32 -8.66 -6.44 8.35
CA THR A 32 -9.20 -5.37 7.50
C THR A 32 -8.56 -5.47 6.12
N VAL A 33 -9.39 -5.42 5.08
CA VAL A 33 -8.95 -5.34 3.68
C VAL A 33 -9.47 -4.03 3.11
N LEU A 34 -8.54 -3.15 2.79
CA LEU A 34 -8.79 -1.90 2.10
C LEU A 34 -8.43 -2.09 0.63
N THR A 35 -9.31 -1.72 -0.28
CA THR A 35 -9.08 -1.79 -1.72
C THR A 35 -9.28 -0.43 -2.34
N TRP A 36 -8.33 -0.01 -3.17
CA TRP A 36 -8.36 1.22 -3.94
C TRP A 36 -8.35 0.89 -5.43
N TRP A 37 -9.22 1.55 -6.19
CA TRP A 37 -9.13 1.57 -7.65
C TRP A 37 -8.43 2.84 -8.06
N MET A 38 -7.26 2.71 -8.69
CA MET A 38 -6.42 3.83 -9.09
C MET A 38 -6.36 3.92 -10.61
N ALA A 39 -6.75 5.05 -11.18
CA ALA A 39 -6.73 5.24 -12.62
C ALA A 39 -5.33 5.01 -13.19
N LYS A 40 -5.20 4.21 -14.26
CA LYS A 40 -3.87 3.87 -14.82
C LYS A 40 -3.18 5.07 -15.49
N SER A 41 -3.95 6.10 -15.86
CA SER A 41 -3.47 7.31 -16.55
C SER A 41 -2.52 8.14 -15.70
N ASP A 42 -2.87 8.34 -14.44
CA ASP A 42 -2.31 9.37 -13.56
C ASP A 42 -2.33 8.94 -12.08
N LEU A 43 -2.78 7.71 -11.80
CA LEU A 43 -2.78 7.09 -10.47
C LEU A 43 -3.64 7.83 -9.43
N HIS A 44 -4.58 8.68 -9.86
CA HIS A 44 -5.58 9.19 -8.91
C HIS A 44 -6.55 8.08 -8.51
N MET A 45 -7.06 8.14 -7.28
CA MET A 45 -8.04 7.16 -6.83
C MET A 45 -9.42 7.49 -7.39
N VAL A 46 -10.09 6.46 -7.88
CA VAL A 46 -11.44 6.53 -8.43
C VAL A 46 -12.47 6.02 -7.42
N HIS A 47 -12.10 5.01 -6.63
CA HIS A 47 -13.03 4.32 -5.72
C HIS A 47 -12.29 3.63 -4.58
N GLY A 48 -12.96 3.44 -3.45
CA GLY A 48 -12.45 2.72 -2.29
C GLY A 48 -13.44 1.70 -1.73
N ARG A 49 -12.90 0.61 -1.17
CA ARG A 49 -13.67 -0.43 -0.47
C ARG A 49 -12.98 -0.87 0.81
N LEU A 50 -13.72 -0.86 1.91
CA LEU A 50 -13.31 -1.37 3.21
C LEU A 50 -14.06 -2.65 3.52
N GLN A 51 -13.35 -3.72 3.85
CA GLN A 51 -13.93 -4.99 4.32
C GLN A 51 -13.32 -5.35 5.67
N MET A 52 -14.15 -5.53 6.69
CA MET A 52 -13.71 -5.94 8.01
C MET A 52 -14.19 -7.35 8.32
N TYR A 53 -13.28 -8.17 8.82
CA TYR A 53 -13.52 -9.54 9.20
C TYR A 53 -13.21 -9.72 10.68
N MET A 54 -14.08 -10.44 11.39
CA MET A 54 -13.87 -10.86 12.77
C MET A 54 -13.90 -12.38 12.82
N ASN A 55 -12.83 -13.00 13.31
CA ASN A 55 -12.68 -14.46 13.30
C ASN A 55 -12.90 -15.08 11.91
N GLN A 56 -12.36 -14.44 10.87
CA GLN A 56 -12.49 -14.82 9.44
C GLN A 56 -13.90 -14.64 8.84
N THR A 57 -14.90 -14.23 9.61
CA THR A 57 -16.24 -13.89 9.12
C THR A 57 -16.28 -12.43 8.69
N LEU A 58 -16.76 -12.15 7.48
CA LEU A 58 -17.00 -10.78 7.02
C LEU A 58 -18.13 -10.16 7.85
N VAL A 59 -17.84 -9.06 8.56
CA VAL A 59 -18.81 -8.37 9.43
C VAL A 59 -19.21 -7.00 8.91
N GLN A 60 -18.37 -6.38 8.08
CA GLN A 60 -18.67 -5.09 7.45
C GLN A 60 -18.07 -5.02 6.05
N THR A 61 -18.80 -4.42 5.14
CA THR A 61 -18.30 -3.97 3.84
C THR A 61 -18.83 -2.56 3.59
N GLN A 62 -17.96 -1.66 3.20
CA GLN A 62 -18.30 -0.28 2.88
C GLN A 62 -17.56 0.12 1.60
N GLU A 63 -18.32 0.52 0.59
CA GLU A 63 -17.81 1.19 -0.60
C GLU A 63 -17.83 2.70 -0.34
N PHE A 64 -16.87 3.45 -0.88
CA PHE A 64 -16.79 4.89 -0.64
C PHE A 64 -16.01 5.61 -1.74
N ASP A 65 -16.38 6.88 -1.97
CA ASP A 65 -15.57 7.80 -2.76
C ASP A 65 -14.31 8.20 -1.98
N PRO A 66 -13.15 8.41 -2.63
CA PRO A 66 -11.92 8.78 -1.94
C PRO A 66 -12.03 10.03 -1.07
N SER A 67 -12.88 10.98 -1.44
CA SER A 67 -13.16 12.20 -0.65
C SER A 67 -14.00 11.95 0.61
N GLN A 68 -14.59 10.76 0.73
CA GLN A 68 -15.43 10.31 1.84
C GLN A 68 -14.85 9.04 2.48
N ALA A 69 -13.53 8.85 2.37
CA ALA A 69 -12.86 7.70 2.95
C ALA A 69 -13.15 7.62 4.46
N PRO A 70 -13.61 6.47 4.97
CA PRO A 70 -13.82 6.30 6.40
C PRO A 70 -12.47 6.41 7.12
N GLU A 71 -12.45 6.90 8.35
CA GLU A 71 -11.21 7.02 9.15
C GLU A 71 -10.46 5.67 9.25
N GLN A 72 -11.21 4.56 9.30
CA GLN A 72 -10.67 3.20 9.34
C GLN A 72 -9.99 2.78 8.02
N GLY A 73 -10.28 3.47 6.93
CA GLY A 73 -9.61 3.31 5.64
C GLY A 73 -8.21 3.94 5.63
N GLY A 74 -7.88 4.78 6.61
CA GLY A 74 -6.60 5.47 6.68
C GLY A 74 -6.37 6.40 5.48
N GLU A 75 -5.15 6.90 5.39
CA GLU A 75 -4.76 7.71 4.25
C GLU A 75 -4.52 6.86 3.01
N PRO A 76 -4.87 7.39 1.83
CA PRO A 76 -4.54 6.73 0.60
C PRO A 76 -3.03 6.67 0.38
N PRO A 77 -2.53 5.66 -0.34
CA PRO A 77 -1.13 5.60 -0.69
C PRO A 77 -0.76 6.80 -1.56
N ALA A 78 0.37 7.42 -1.24
CA ALA A 78 0.91 8.56 -1.96
C ALA A 78 2.15 8.15 -2.77
N PRO A 79 2.49 8.90 -3.85
CA PRO A 79 3.76 8.73 -4.54
C PRO A 79 4.96 8.88 -3.62
N ILE A 80 5.99 8.08 -3.86
CA ILE A 80 7.26 8.19 -3.13
C ILE A 80 7.96 9.48 -3.56
N ASN A 81 8.36 10.30 -2.59
CA ASN A 81 9.11 11.53 -2.85
C ASN A 81 10.60 11.23 -3.05
N VAL A 82 11.08 11.41 -4.27
CA VAL A 82 12.46 11.13 -4.69
C VAL A 82 13.48 12.17 -4.20
N ASP A 83 13.04 13.29 -3.61
CA ASP A 83 13.96 14.27 -3.01
C ASP A 83 14.65 13.73 -1.75
N TYR A 84 14.09 12.66 -1.17
CA TYR A 84 14.56 12.02 0.07
C TYR A 84 15.32 10.71 -0.17
N VAL A 85 15.87 10.52 -1.37
CA VAL A 85 16.65 9.32 -1.71
C VAL A 85 17.94 9.28 -0.93
N VAL A 86 18.15 8.17 -0.21
CA VAL A 86 19.36 7.94 0.59
C VAL A 86 20.26 6.84 0.01
N GLY A 87 19.77 6.05 -0.95
CA GLY A 87 20.57 5.01 -1.59
C GLY A 87 19.79 4.04 -2.45
N TYR A 88 20.46 2.95 -2.82
CA TYR A 88 19.90 1.86 -3.62
C TYR A 88 20.19 0.53 -2.94
N GLU A 89 19.20 -0.36 -2.92
CA GLU A 89 19.29 -1.63 -2.20
C GLU A 89 18.62 -2.78 -2.96
N THR A 90 19.04 -4.00 -2.66
CA THR A 90 18.30 -5.20 -3.08
C THR A 90 17.28 -5.55 -2.02
N VAL A 91 16.01 -5.64 -2.40
CA VAL A 91 14.90 -5.94 -1.49
C VAL A 91 14.25 -7.25 -1.91
N THR A 92 14.07 -8.17 -0.96
CA THR A 92 13.32 -9.41 -1.18
C THR A 92 12.04 -9.38 -0.37
N VAL A 93 10.91 -9.56 -1.06
CA VAL A 93 9.56 -9.65 -0.50
C VAL A 93 8.85 -10.86 -1.11
N GLN A 94 7.61 -11.14 -0.70
CA GLN A 94 6.87 -12.29 -1.22
C GLN A 94 6.63 -12.20 -2.74
N ALA A 95 6.54 -10.99 -3.31
CA ALA A 95 6.43 -10.79 -4.75
C ALA A 95 7.72 -11.07 -5.55
N GLY A 96 8.86 -11.27 -4.89
CA GLY A 96 10.14 -11.56 -5.53
C GLY A 96 11.31 -10.75 -4.95
N THR A 97 12.46 -10.83 -5.63
CA THR A 97 13.66 -10.05 -5.35
C THR A 97 13.82 -8.95 -6.38
N PHE A 98 14.00 -7.72 -5.91
CA PHE A 98 14.16 -6.52 -6.71
C PHE A 98 15.55 -5.94 -6.44
N THR A 99 16.37 -5.83 -7.48
CA THR A 99 17.69 -5.20 -7.41
C THR A 99 17.56 -3.71 -7.71
N ASP A 100 18.46 -2.89 -7.16
CA ASP A 100 18.50 -1.44 -7.42
C ASP A 100 17.20 -0.71 -7.02
N CYS A 101 16.53 -1.17 -5.96
CA CYS A 101 15.43 -0.41 -5.38
C CYS A 101 15.94 0.90 -4.83
N VAL A 102 15.32 2.00 -5.22
CA VAL A 102 15.56 3.31 -4.62
C VAL A 102 15.06 3.27 -3.17
N ARG A 103 15.94 3.54 -2.21
CA ARG A 103 15.60 3.68 -0.79
C ARG A 103 15.41 5.17 -0.47
N VAL A 104 14.27 5.47 0.13
CA VAL A 104 13.86 6.81 0.55
C VAL A 104 13.64 6.81 2.05
N GLU A 105 14.08 7.87 2.73
CA GLU A 105 13.89 8.05 4.17
C GLU A 105 13.28 9.41 4.47
N VAL A 106 12.13 9.40 5.12
CA VAL A 106 11.42 10.61 5.53
C VAL A 106 11.24 10.57 7.03
N GLU A 107 11.76 11.59 7.72
CA GLU A 107 11.47 11.85 9.12
C GLU A 107 10.31 12.84 9.20
N GLN A 108 9.24 12.45 9.88
CA GLN A 108 8.11 13.32 10.20
C GLN A 108 7.76 13.13 11.67
N GLU A 109 7.79 14.24 12.41
CA GLU A 109 7.57 14.24 13.86
C GLU A 109 8.53 13.27 14.59
N GLU A 110 7.99 12.22 15.21
CA GLU A 110 8.70 11.16 15.94
C GLU A 110 8.78 9.84 15.14
N GLN A 111 8.47 9.89 13.84
CA GLN A 111 8.45 8.72 12.97
C GLN A 111 9.50 8.81 11.86
N LEU A 112 10.23 7.72 11.67
CA LEU A 112 11.08 7.50 10.49
C LEU A 112 10.36 6.51 9.56
N VAL A 113 10.03 6.97 8.36
CA VAL A 113 9.48 6.13 7.30
C VAL A 113 10.59 5.80 6.31
N ARG A 114 10.86 4.50 6.15
CA ARG A 114 11.75 3.98 5.10
C ARG A 114 10.90 3.34 4.02
N SER A 115 11.09 3.74 2.77
CA SER A 115 10.38 3.15 1.64
C SER A 115 11.35 2.73 0.55
N TRP A 116 11.04 1.61 -0.09
CA TRP A 116 11.80 1.09 -1.23
C TRP A 116 10.93 1.08 -2.46
N ALA A 117 11.43 1.67 -3.55
CA ALA A 117 10.75 1.77 -4.83
C ALA A 117 11.53 1.08 -5.94
N HIS A 118 10.84 0.42 -6.86
CA HIS A 118 11.42 -0.20 -8.05
C HIS A 118 10.55 0.09 -9.28
N GLN A 119 11.18 0.47 -10.38
CA GLN A 119 10.50 0.91 -11.62
C GLN A 119 9.56 -0.14 -12.24
N ASN A 120 9.81 -1.44 -12.00
CA ASN A 120 8.97 -2.51 -12.53
C ASN A 120 7.70 -2.77 -11.71
N VAL A 121 7.54 -2.13 -10.55
CA VAL A 121 6.34 -2.31 -9.73
C VAL A 121 5.29 -1.25 -10.10
N PRO A 122 4.08 -1.63 -10.51
CA PRO A 122 3.00 -0.69 -10.76
C PRO A 122 2.56 0.01 -9.47
N ILE A 123 2.00 1.22 -9.63
CA ILE A 123 1.59 2.11 -8.53
C ILE A 123 2.78 2.55 -7.68
N PHE A 124 3.31 3.73 -8.01
CA PHE A 124 4.39 4.43 -7.29
C PHE A 124 5.71 3.67 -7.16
N GLY A 125 5.86 2.51 -7.80
CA GLY A 125 7.06 1.68 -7.68
C GLY A 125 7.22 1.04 -6.31
N LEU A 126 6.30 1.21 -5.37
CA LEU A 126 6.48 0.76 -3.98
C LEU A 126 6.74 -0.75 -3.97
N VAL A 127 7.77 -1.19 -3.24
CA VAL A 127 8.09 -2.61 -2.99
C VAL A 127 7.90 -2.95 -1.51
N LYS A 128 8.36 -2.05 -0.64
CA LYS A 128 8.34 -2.20 0.82
C LYS A 128 8.29 -0.84 1.48
N SER A 129 7.65 -0.76 2.65
CA SER A 129 7.77 0.38 3.55
C SER A 129 7.88 -0.10 5.00
N GLU A 130 8.68 0.60 5.80
CA GLU A 130 8.85 0.39 7.22
C GLU A 130 8.62 1.71 7.94
N VAL A 131 7.89 1.68 9.05
CA VAL A 131 7.68 2.84 9.92
C VAL A 131 8.28 2.52 11.27
N TYR A 132 9.13 3.42 11.74
CA TYR A 132 9.80 3.34 13.03
C TYR A 132 9.35 4.48 13.93
N THR A 133 9.16 4.20 15.22
CA THR A 133 8.92 5.18 16.29
C THR A 133 9.88 4.86 17.42
N ASP A 134 10.61 5.86 17.94
CA ASP A 134 11.65 5.64 18.96
C ASP A 134 12.67 4.55 18.58
N SER A 135 13.01 4.46 17.29
CA SER A 135 13.87 3.40 16.70
C SER A 135 13.29 1.98 16.72
N GLU A 136 12.05 1.78 17.15
CA GLU A 136 11.35 0.51 17.10
C GLU A 136 10.48 0.40 15.84
N LEU A 137 10.53 -0.75 15.16
CA LEU A 137 9.70 -1.01 13.99
C LEU A 137 8.24 -1.21 14.40
N VAL A 138 7.37 -0.24 14.08
CA VAL A 138 5.95 -0.27 14.44
C VAL A 138 5.06 -0.77 13.30
N MET A 139 5.46 -0.57 12.05
CA MET A 139 4.71 -1.02 10.87
C MET A 139 5.65 -1.49 9.76
N VAL A 140 5.28 -2.59 9.10
CA VAL A 140 5.89 -3.01 7.83
C VAL A 140 4.79 -3.22 6.79
N LEU A 141 5.01 -2.70 5.58
CA LEU A 141 4.17 -2.85 4.40
C LEU A 141 4.98 -3.57 3.32
N GLU A 142 4.53 -4.72 2.82
CA GLU A 142 5.28 -5.51 1.83
C GLU A 142 4.44 -5.90 0.61
N LEU A 143 5.06 -5.81 -0.57
CA LEU A 143 4.47 -6.27 -1.82
C LEU A 143 4.39 -7.79 -1.83
N VAL A 144 3.18 -8.29 -1.99
CA VAL A 144 2.91 -9.73 -2.05
C VAL A 144 2.80 -10.24 -3.47
N ALA A 145 2.22 -9.45 -4.37
CA ALA A 145 2.15 -9.73 -5.80
C ALA A 145 1.85 -8.45 -6.59
N TYR A 146 2.24 -8.44 -7.87
CA TYR A 146 1.94 -7.39 -8.86
C TYR A 146 1.87 -8.00 -10.27
N GLY A 147 1.14 -7.35 -11.19
CA GLY A 147 1.12 -7.73 -12.61
C GLY A 147 0.34 -9.02 -12.92
N GLY A 148 -0.83 -9.20 -12.29
CA GLY A 148 -1.69 -10.37 -12.46
C GLY A 148 -2.15 -10.64 -13.90
#